data_AF-A0AAE3T264-F1
#
_entry.id   AF-A0AAE3T264-F1
#
_cell.length_a   1.000
_cell.length_b   1.000
_cell.length_c   1.000
_cell.angle_alpha   90.00
_cell.angle_beta   90.00
_cell.angle_gamma   90.00
#
_symmetry.space_group_name_H-M   'P 1'
#
loop_
_entity.id
_entity.type
_entity.pdbx_description
1 polymer ?
#
loop_
_entity_poly.entity_id
_entity_poly.type
_entity_poly.pdbx_seq_one_letter_code
_entity_poly.pdbx_strand_id
1 'polypeptide(L)'
;MRDVTDNVTADLPGVEQKRGRGRPRTGHAKSNAERQAAYRARRQAERAADRGVTVTKKPADVDAYDECRLEVESLRAELVATRRQVELAESERNKAFELADLKCDQHQEALDEVQRLKRVVESERALANHALKSMKLPVTRSNAKSSSGLFAEIKRSSKYYGQSDRGELFPVSVLAGGEYVVQGGPGGQYRLKDVWLWAVDAEDPAKRVRLG
;
A
#
# COMPACT_ATOMS: atom_id res chain seq x y z
N MET A 1 46.21 64.47 27.44
CA MET A 1 46.37 64.35 25.98
C MET A 1 47.61 65.17 25.64
N ARG A 2 48.68 64.54 25.14
CA ARG A 2 49.99 65.19 24.95
C ARG A 2 50.08 65.59 23.48
N ASP A 3 50.27 66.88 23.20
CA ASP A 3 50.27 67.39 21.83
C ASP A 3 51.51 66.90 21.07
N VAL A 4 51.28 66.43 19.84
CA VAL A 4 52.31 65.80 18.99
C VAL A 4 53.42 66.80 18.62
N THR A 5 53.15 68.10 18.72
CA THR A 5 54.07 69.20 18.44
C THR A 5 55.10 69.44 19.55
N ASP A 6 54.92 68.91 20.75
CA ASP A 6 55.84 69.10 21.89
C ASP A 6 57.07 68.18 21.84
N ASN A 7 57.16 67.29 20.86
CA ASN A 7 58.29 66.37 20.69
C ASN A 7 59.42 66.94 19.83
N VAL A 8 59.30 68.19 19.37
CA VAL A 8 60.30 68.83 18.53
C VAL A 8 61.28 69.60 19.41
N THR A 9 62.38 68.95 19.79
CA THR A 9 63.55 69.64 20.33
C THR A 9 64.07 70.59 19.25
N ALA A 10 63.94 71.90 19.46
CA ALA A 10 64.50 72.90 18.55
C ALA A 10 66.04 72.79 18.52
N ASP A 11 66.62 72.67 17.34
CA ASP A 11 68.07 72.72 17.15
C ASP A 11 68.58 74.15 17.46
N LEU A 12 69.53 74.26 18.39
CA LEU A 12 70.14 75.54 18.76
C LEU A 12 70.96 76.09 17.57
N PRO A 13 70.65 77.31 17.07
CA PRO A 13 71.41 77.91 15.98
C PRO A 13 72.79 78.35 16.50
N GLY A 14 73.85 77.79 15.91
CA GLY A 14 75.24 78.25 16.14
C GLY A 14 76.15 77.31 16.94
N VAL A 15 75.71 76.11 17.32
CA VAL A 15 76.59 75.11 17.95
C VAL A 15 77.07 74.11 16.90
N GLU A 16 78.14 74.45 16.18
CA GLU A 16 78.98 73.39 15.60
C GLU A 16 79.47 72.52 16.77
N GLN A 17 78.97 71.28 16.86
CA GLN A 17 79.50 70.28 17.77
C GLN A 17 81.02 70.15 17.51
N LYS A 18 81.83 70.83 18.32
CA LYS A 18 83.29 70.85 18.20
C LYS A 18 83.80 69.41 18.21
N ARG A 19 84.25 68.95 17.03
CA ARG A 19 84.81 67.61 16.86
C ARG A 19 86.19 67.57 17.49
N GLY A 20 86.50 66.50 18.20
CA GLY A 20 87.88 66.21 18.62
C GLY A 20 88.82 66.20 17.42
N ARG A 21 90.01 66.80 17.57
CA ARG A 21 91.04 66.82 16.52
C ARG A 21 91.42 65.39 16.14
N GLY A 22 91.53 65.10 14.84
CA GLY A 22 92.05 63.83 14.31
C GLY A 22 91.02 62.89 13.67
N ARG A 23 89.72 63.20 13.66
CA ARG A 23 88.74 62.38 12.92
C ARG A 23 88.67 62.84 11.45
N PRO A 24 89.03 62.00 10.46
CA PRO A 24 88.98 62.36 9.05
C PRO A 24 87.58 62.82 8.63
N ARG A 25 87.52 63.81 7.73
CA ARG A 25 86.25 64.23 7.12
C ARG A 25 85.72 63.07 6.28
N THR A 26 84.60 62.49 6.71
CA THR A 26 83.81 61.57 5.90
C THR A 26 83.10 62.38 4.82
N GLY A 27 83.83 62.83 3.80
CA GLY A 27 83.33 63.79 2.80
C GLY A 27 82.18 63.26 1.94
N HIS A 28 82.19 61.97 1.62
CA HIS A 28 81.18 61.35 0.75
C HIS A 28 80.64 60.02 1.30
N ALA A 29 81.01 59.64 2.53
CA ALA A 29 80.53 58.41 3.13
C ALA A 29 79.13 58.66 3.73
N LYS A 30 78.12 57.95 3.20
CA LYS A 30 76.75 58.01 3.71
C LYS A 30 76.72 57.73 5.22
N SER A 31 75.97 58.55 5.95
CA SER A 31 75.75 58.32 7.37
C SER A 31 75.03 56.97 7.60
N ASN A 32 75.11 56.42 8.80
CA ASN A 32 74.44 55.14 9.08
C ASN A 32 72.92 55.25 8.92
N ALA A 33 72.35 56.41 9.28
CA ALA A 33 70.94 56.73 9.09
C ALA A 33 70.55 56.75 7.61
N GLU A 34 71.35 57.39 6.75
CA GLU A 34 71.13 57.40 5.30
C GLU A 34 71.20 56.00 4.68
N ARG A 35 72.14 55.16 5.13
CA ARG A 35 72.22 53.77 4.66
C ARG A 35 70.98 52.97 5.03
N GLN A 36 70.49 53.12 6.26
CA GLN A 36 69.25 52.47 6.71
C GLN A 36 68.02 53.02 5.96
N ALA A 37 67.95 54.33 5.72
CA ALA A 37 66.88 54.94 4.94
C ALA A 37 66.87 54.43 3.49
N ALA A 38 68.04 54.38 2.85
CA ALA A 38 68.18 53.85 1.49
C ALA A 38 67.81 52.34 1.42
N TYR A 39 68.17 51.56 2.43
CA TYR A 39 67.77 50.15 2.52
C TYR A 39 66.25 50.00 2.67
N ARG A 40 65.62 50.79 3.55
CA ARG A 40 64.16 50.79 3.73
C ARG A 40 63.43 51.21 2.45
N ALA A 41 63.92 52.24 1.76
CA ALA A 41 63.36 52.70 0.48
C ALA A 41 63.44 51.61 -0.60
N ARG A 42 64.59 50.91 -0.72
CA ARG A 42 64.73 49.76 -1.63
C ARG A 42 63.76 48.63 -1.29
N ARG A 43 63.66 48.26 -0.01
CA ARG A 43 62.73 47.19 0.43
C ARG A 43 61.27 47.59 0.27
N GLN A 44 60.91 48.86 0.43
CA GLN A 44 59.56 49.35 0.16
C GLN A 44 59.25 49.32 -1.33
N ALA A 45 60.20 49.69 -2.20
CA ALA A 45 60.04 49.60 -3.64
C ALA A 45 59.94 48.14 -4.13
N GLU A 46 60.79 47.24 -3.64
CA GLU A 46 60.70 45.79 -3.91
C GLU A 46 59.36 45.22 -3.42
N ARG A 47 58.94 45.54 -2.20
CA ARG A 47 57.66 45.09 -1.64
C ARG A 47 56.47 45.65 -2.43
N ALA A 48 56.56 46.87 -2.96
CA ALA A 48 55.53 47.43 -3.83
C ALA A 48 55.46 46.72 -5.18
N ALA A 49 56.61 46.27 -5.72
CA ALA A 49 56.69 45.49 -6.95
C ALA A 49 56.15 44.04 -6.76
N ASP A 50 56.54 43.36 -5.69
CA ASP A 50 56.06 42.00 -5.36
C ASP A 50 54.56 41.98 -5.03
N ARG A 51 54.04 43.06 -4.43
CA ARG A 51 52.60 43.21 -4.13
C ARG A 51 51.75 43.50 -5.38
N GLY A 52 52.39 43.69 -6.53
CA GLY A 52 51.76 43.94 -7.82
C GLY A 52 51.43 42.69 -8.64
N VAL A 53 51.75 41.48 -8.16
CA VAL A 53 51.34 40.21 -8.82
C VAL A 53 49.82 40.04 -8.68
N THR A 54 49.10 40.70 -9.57
CA THR A 54 47.67 40.51 -9.75
C THR A 54 47.48 39.29 -10.64
N VAL A 55 46.90 38.22 -10.08
CA VAL A 55 46.43 37.08 -10.87
C VAL A 55 45.18 37.56 -11.62
N THR A 56 45.37 38.22 -12.76
CA THR A 56 44.29 38.42 -13.74
C THR A 56 43.92 37.06 -14.30
N LYS A 57 42.97 36.40 -13.64
CA LYS A 57 42.30 35.22 -14.19
C LYS A 57 41.62 35.63 -15.49
N LYS A 58 41.74 34.82 -16.55
CA LYS A 58 41.06 35.10 -17.80
C LYS A 58 39.54 35.06 -17.55
N PRO A 59 38.75 36.05 -17.99
CA PRO A 59 37.31 36.10 -17.69
C PRO A 59 36.56 34.85 -18.16
N ALA A 60 36.94 34.26 -19.30
CA ALA A 60 36.35 33.01 -19.80
C ALA A 60 36.53 31.81 -18.84
N ASP A 61 37.61 31.75 -18.05
CA ASP A 61 37.84 30.67 -17.08
C ASP A 61 37.02 30.89 -15.79
N VAL A 62 36.61 32.13 -15.51
CA VAL A 62 35.76 32.48 -14.37
C VAL A 62 34.31 32.11 -14.66
N ASP A 63 33.82 32.43 -15.85
CA ASP A 63 32.46 32.09 -16.28
C ASP A 63 32.24 30.57 -16.28
N ALA A 64 33.18 29.80 -16.84
CA ALA A 64 33.11 28.33 -16.84
C ALA A 64 33.18 27.72 -15.43
N TYR A 65 33.94 28.33 -14.51
CA TYR A 65 34.00 27.87 -13.12
C TYR A 65 32.71 28.14 -12.36
N ASP A 66 32.11 29.32 -12.56
CA ASP A 66 30.84 29.68 -11.94
C ASP A 66 29.70 28.79 -12.47
N GLU A 67 29.69 28.46 -13.76
CA GLU A 67 28.78 27.46 -14.34
C GLU A 67 28.95 26.08 -13.69
N CYS A 68 30.19 25.58 -13.59
CA CYS A 68 30.47 24.29 -12.93
C CYS A 68 30.04 24.30 -11.46
N ARG A 69 30.21 25.42 -10.74
CA ARG A 69 29.79 25.56 -9.35
C ARG A 69 28.27 25.45 -9.22
N LEU A 70 27.53 26.15 -10.07
CA LEU A 70 26.07 26.11 -10.08
C LEU A 70 25.54 24.70 -10.42
N GLU A 71 26.17 24.00 -11.36
CA GLU A 71 25.81 22.62 -11.70
C GLU A 71 26.02 21.68 -10.50
N VAL A 72 27.17 21.80 -9.81
CA VAL A 72 27.43 21.01 -8.59
C VAL A 72 26.40 21.30 -7.49
N GLU A 73 26.00 22.56 -7.32
CA GLU A 73 24.95 22.93 -6.37
C GLU A 73 23.59 22.33 -6.76
N SER A 74 23.22 22.36 -8.05
CA SER A 74 22.01 21.72 -8.58
C SER A 74 22.01 20.21 -8.35
N LEU A 75 23.08 19.54 -8.75
CA LEU A 75 23.23 18.08 -8.60
C LEU A 75 23.22 17.67 -7.13
N ARG A 76 23.81 18.46 -6.24
CA ARG A 76 23.71 18.22 -4.78
C ARG A 76 22.30 18.36 -4.27
N ALA A 77 21.55 19.36 -4.73
CA ALA A 77 20.16 19.55 -4.35
C ALA A 77 19.28 18.40 -4.85
N GLU A 78 19.45 17.97 -6.10
CA GLU A 78 18.77 16.82 -6.68
C GLU A 78 19.09 15.52 -5.94
N LEU A 79 20.34 15.30 -5.58
CA LEU A 79 20.77 14.12 -4.82
C LEU A 79 20.17 14.10 -3.41
N VAL A 80 20.02 15.25 -2.75
CA VAL A 80 19.30 15.34 -1.47
C VAL A 80 17.80 15.07 -1.66
N ALA A 81 17.18 15.62 -2.70
CA ALA A 81 15.77 15.41 -2.98
C ALA A 81 15.45 13.94 -3.28
N THR A 82 16.25 13.29 -4.13
CA THR A 82 16.12 11.87 -4.46
C THR A 82 16.35 10.96 -3.25
N ARG A 83 17.36 11.24 -2.42
CA ARG A 83 17.55 10.52 -1.16
C ARG A 83 16.34 10.59 -0.23
N ARG A 84 15.75 11.79 -0.07
CA ARG A 84 14.51 11.95 0.72
C ARG A 84 13.34 11.16 0.13
N GLN A 85 13.19 11.13 -1.19
CA GLN A 85 12.18 10.31 -1.84
C GLN A 85 12.38 8.82 -1.58
N VAL A 86 13.63 8.35 -1.65
CA VAL A 86 13.98 6.95 -1.33
C VAL A 86 13.67 6.63 0.13
N GLU A 87 14.07 7.48 1.08
CA GLU A 87 13.75 7.29 2.51
C GLU A 87 12.25 7.20 2.77
N LEU A 88 11.45 8.06 2.13
CA LEU A 88 9.99 8.00 2.23
C LEU A 88 9.44 6.71 1.65
N ALA A 89 9.86 6.33 0.45
CA ALA A 89 9.44 5.10 -0.21
C ALA A 89 9.83 3.86 0.60
N GLU A 90 11.02 3.83 1.20
CA GLU A 90 11.46 2.76 2.10
C GLU A 90 10.58 2.70 3.35
N SER A 91 10.23 3.85 3.95
CA SER A 91 9.34 3.90 5.10
C SER A 91 7.93 3.38 4.78
N GLU A 92 7.40 3.71 3.60
CA GLU A 92 6.09 3.25 3.13
C GLU A 92 6.11 1.75 2.85
N ARG A 93 7.17 1.28 2.20
CA ARG A 93 7.40 -0.14 1.93
C ARG A 93 7.49 -0.94 3.25
N ASN A 94 8.21 -0.44 4.24
CA ASN A 94 8.33 -1.11 5.54
C ASN A 94 6.97 -1.18 6.26
N LYS A 95 6.18 -0.10 6.27
CA LYS A 95 4.80 -0.11 6.79
C LYS A 95 3.91 -1.10 6.04
N ALA A 96 4.06 -1.21 4.72
CA ALA A 96 3.31 -2.15 3.91
C ALA A 96 3.64 -3.61 4.26
N PHE A 97 4.92 -3.91 4.54
CA PHE A 97 5.34 -5.22 5.02
C PHE A 97 4.78 -5.53 6.41
N GLU A 98 4.89 -4.62 7.37
CA GLU A 98 4.30 -4.79 8.72
C GLU A 98 2.79 -5.05 8.66
N LEU A 99 2.08 -4.32 7.78
CA LEU A 99 0.65 -4.51 7.56
C LEU A 99 0.33 -5.85 6.89
N ALA A 100 1.20 -6.35 6.01
CA ALA A 100 1.04 -7.67 5.39
C ALA A 100 1.21 -8.79 6.41
N ASP A 101 2.21 -8.69 7.29
CA ASP A 101 2.45 -9.65 8.37
C ASP A 101 1.26 -9.70 9.32
N LEU A 102 0.77 -8.54 9.79
CA LEU A 102 -0.42 -8.46 10.65
C LEU A 102 -1.66 -9.10 10.01
N LYS A 103 -1.85 -8.89 8.69
CA LYS A 103 -2.97 -9.50 7.96
C LYS A 103 -2.81 -11.01 7.84
N CYS A 104 -1.58 -11.51 7.67
CA CYS A 104 -1.29 -12.93 7.64
C CYS A 104 -1.72 -13.60 8.96
N ASP A 105 -1.32 -13.00 10.08
CA ASP A 105 -1.67 -13.48 11.42
C ASP A 105 -3.20 -13.47 11.63
N GLN A 106 -3.86 -12.37 11.30
CA GLN A 106 -5.33 -12.26 11.39
C GLN A 106 -6.04 -13.30 10.52
N HIS A 107 -5.55 -13.56 9.31
CA HIS A 107 -6.09 -14.60 8.44
C HIS A 107 -5.91 -15.99 9.04
N GLN A 108 -4.75 -16.27 9.63
CA GLN A 108 -4.49 -17.56 10.27
C GLN A 108 -5.38 -17.77 11.50
N GLU A 109 -5.53 -16.77 12.36
CA GLU A 109 -6.44 -16.82 13.51
C GLU A 109 -7.90 -17.05 13.07
N ALA A 110 -8.34 -16.36 12.01
CA ALA A 110 -9.68 -16.55 11.47
C ALA A 110 -9.88 -17.97 10.91
N LEU A 111 -8.88 -18.54 10.25
CA LEU A 111 -8.93 -19.92 9.77
C LEU A 111 -9.01 -20.91 10.92
N ASP A 112 -8.23 -20.72 11.98
CA ASP A 112 -8.25 -21.56 13.17
C ASP A 112 -9.62 -21.50 13.87
N GLU A 113 -10.21 -20.30 13.96
CA GLU A 113 -11.54 -20.13 14.55
C GLU A 113 -12.64 -20.78 13.70
N VAL A 114 -12.60 -20.64 12.38
CA VAL A 114 -13.52 -21.34 11.47
C VAL A 114 -13.41 -22.85 11.64
N GLN A 115 -12.19 -23.39 11.80
CA GLN A 115 -12.01 -24.81 12.06
C GLN A 115 -12.59 -25.25 13.41
N ARG A 116 -12.42 -24.45 14.48
CA ARG A 116 -13.04 -24.72 15.78
C ARG A 116 -14.56 -24.75 15.68
N LEU A 117 -15.16 -23.71 15.10
CA LEU A 117 -16.61 -23.62 14.92
C LEU A 117 -17.15 -24.77 14.07
N LYS A 118 -16.43 -25.16 13.02
CA LYS A 118 -16.81 -26.32 12.19
C LYS A 118 -16.87 -27.60 13.02
N ARG A 119 -15.88 -27.85 13.89
CA ARG A 119 -15.90 -29.02 14.79
C ARG A 119 -17.08 -28.99 15.76
N VAL A 120 -17.38 -27.82 16.32
CA VAL A 120 -18.54 -27.63 17.22
C VAL A 120 -19.84 -27.96 16.47
N VAL A 121 -20.05 -27.36 15.31
CA VAL A 121 -21.24 -27.59 14.47
C VAL A 121 -21.37 -29.05 14.05
N GLU A 122 -20.26 -29.71 13.68
CA GLU A 122 -20.25 -31.14 13.36
C GLU A 122 -20.63 -31.99 14.57
N SER A 123 -20.13 -31.66 15.76
CA SER A 123 -20.47 -32.35 17.00
C SER A 123 -21.94 -32.18 17.39
N GLU A 124 -22.48 -30.96 17.26
CA GLU A 124 -23.89 -30.68 17.52
C GLU A 124 -24.80 -31.40 16.52
N ARG A 125 -24.43 -31.39 15.23
CA ARG A 125 -25.13 -32.17 14.20
C ARG A 125 -25.11 -33.67 14.53
N ALA A 126 -23.99 -34.20 15.01
CA ALA A 126 -23.90 -35.60 15.42
C ALA A 126 -24.80 -35.92 16.62
N LEU A 127 -24.82 -35.05 17.64
CA LEU A 127 -25.71 -35.18 18.80
C LEU A 127 -27.19 -35.11 18.40
N ALA A 128 -27.57 -34.16 17.54
CA ALA A 128 -28.92 -34.03 17.03
C ALA A 128 -29.35 -35.27 16.23
N ASN A 129 -28.47 -35.79 15.36
CA ASN A 129 -28.71 -37.01 14.62
C ASN A 129 -28.84 -38.25 15.53
N HIS A 130 -28.04 -38.33 16.59
CA HIS A 130 -28.15 -39.39 17.58
C HIS A 130 -29.47 -39.30 18.36
N ALA A 131 -29.88 -38.09 18.77
CA ALA A 131 -31.18 -37.86 19.42
C ALA A 131 -32.35 -38.25 18.51
N LEU A 132 -32.31 -37.88 17.22
CA LEU A 132 -33.31 -38.31 16.22
C LEU A 132 -33.39 -39.84 16.07
N LYS A 133 -32.25 -40.54 16.14
CA LYS A 133 -32.20 -42.02 16.08
C LYS A 133 -32.68 -42.69 17.37
N SER A 134 -32.42 -42.08 18.54
CA SER A 134 -32.82 -42.63 19.84
C SER A 134 -34.30 -42.42 20.11
N MET A 135 -34.89 -41.35 19.55
CA MET A 135 -36.34 -41.22 19.45
C MET A 135 -36.84 -42.31 18.52
N LYS A 136 -37.38 -43.39 19.11
CA LYS A 136 -38.23 -44.37 18.41
C LYS A 136 -39.48 -43.66 17.92
N LEU A 137 -39.36 -42.90 16.83
CA LEU A 137 -40.49 -42.54 16.01
C LEU A 137 -41.11 -43.88 15.57
N PRO A 138 -42.41 -44.09 15.80
CA PRO A 138 -43.06 -45.28 15.29
C PRO A 138 -42.80 -45.31 13.78
N VAL A 139 -42.10 -46.35 13.32
CA VAL A 139 -42.01 -46.71 11.91
C VAL A 139 -43.40 -47.16 11.50
N THR A 140 -44.32 -46.20 11.39
CA THR A 140 -45.28 -46.28 10.32
C THR A 140 -44.42 -46.20 9.07
N ARG A 141 -44.52 -47.21 8.19
CA ARG A 141 -44.14 -46.99 6.80
C ARG A 141 -44.81 -45.67 6.44
N SER A 142 -44.02 -44.64 6.20
CA SER A 142 -44.47 -43.57 5.34
C SER A 142 -44.72 -44.24 3.99
N ASN A 143 -45.91 -44.84 3.86
CA ASN A 143 -46.71 -44.50 2.71
C ASN A 143 -46.85 -42.99 2.81
N ALA A 144 -45.81 -42.30 2.34
CA ALA A 144 -45.91 -40.93 1.94
C ALA A 144 -47.03 -41.00 0.90
N LYS A 145 -48.27 -40.82 1.37
CA LYS A 145 -49.28 -40.09 0.64
C LYS A 145 -48.56 -38.83 0.22
N SER A 146 -47.93 -38.93 -0.94
CA SER A 146 -47.24 -37.87 -1.63
C SER A 146 -48.30 -36.79 -1.74
N SER A 147 -48.21 -35.83 -0.83
CA SER A 147 -49.06 -34.65 -0.77
C SER A 147 -48.65 -33.70 -1.90
N SER A 148 -48.33 -34.23 -3.09
CA SER A 148 -47.93 -33.47 -4.26
C SER A 148 -49.06 -32.58 -4.80
N GLY A 149 -50.25 -32.59 -4.17
CA GLY A 149 -51.44 -31.89 -4.66
C GLY A 149 -51.89 -32.40 -6.04
N LEU A 150 -51.32 -33.52 -6.49
CA LEU A 150 -51.55 -34.11 -7.81
C LEU A 150 -52.57 -35.24 -7.69
N PHE A 151 -53.59 -35.13 -8.51
CA PHE A 151 -54.65 -36.10 -8.64
C PHE A 151 -54.74 -36.57 -10.10
N ALA A 152 -55.28 -37.77 -10.29
CA ALA A 152 -55.52 -38.31 -11.61
C ALA A 152 -56.96 -38.81 -11.76
N GLU A 153 -57.46 -38.72 -12.99
CA GLU A 153 -58.70 -39.35 -13.43
C GLU A 153 -58.38 -40.33 -14.57
N ILE A 154 -58.95 -41.53 -14.55
CA ILE A 154 -58.73 -42.51 -15.63
C ILE A 154 -59.52 -42.09 -16.88
N LYS A 155 -58.85 -42.03 -18.03
CA LYS A 155 -59.47 -41.70 -19.32
C LYS A 155 -60.52 -42.71 -19.71
N ARG A 156 -61.59 -42.25 -20.37
CA ARG A 156 -62.61 -43.13 -20.98
C ARG A 156 -62.04 -44.10 -22.01
N SER A 157 -60.96 -43.70 -22.68
CA SER A 157 -60.26 -44.52 -23.67
C SER A 157 -59.24 -45.49 -23.05
N SER A 158 -58.99 -45.40 -21.74
CA SER A 158 -58.01 -46.24 -21.06
C SER A 158 -58.54 -47.66 -20.89
N LYS A 159 -57.64 -48.64 -20.96
CA LYS A 159 -57.93 -50.04 -20.59
C LYS A 159 -58.42 -50.17 -19.15
N TYR A 160 -58.10 -49.20 -18.29
CA TYR A 160 -58.40 -49.22 -16.86
C TYR A 160 -59.70 -48.49 -16.48
N TYR A 161 -60.50 -48.03 -17.46
CA TYR A 161 -61.69 -47.16 -17.28
C TYR A 161 -62.88 -47.74 -16.48
N GLY A 162 -62.70 -48.81 -15.72
CA GLY A 162 -63.71 -49.36 -14.80
C GLY A 162 -63.18 -49.60 -13.39
N GLN A 163 -61.97 -49.14 -13.08
CA GLN A 163 -61.37 -49.33 -11.75
C GLN A 163 -61.78 -48.29 -10.72
N SER A 164 -62.30 -47.15 -11.17
CA SER A 164 -62.78 -46.04 -10.35
C SER A 164 -64.15 -45.58 -10.83
N ASP A 165 -64.86 -44.83 -10.01
CA ASP A 165 -66.10 -44.21 -10.42
C ASP A 165 -65.83 -43.13 -11.49
N ARG A 166 -66.86 -42.83 -12.29
CA ARG A 166 -66.74 -41.87 -13.39
C ARG A 166 -66.45 -40.47 -12.85
N GLY A 167 -65.29 -39.92 -13.21
CA GLY A 167 -64.87 -38.59 -12.75
C GLY A 167 -64.23 -38.59 -11.36
N GLU A 168 -63.98 -39.76 -10.77
CA GLU A 168 -63.32 -39.88 -9.48
C GLU A 168 -61.82 -39.52 -9.61
N LEU A 169 -61.39 -38.61 -8.76
CA LEU A 169 -59.99 -38.18 -8.66
C LEU A 169 -59.30 -38.97 -7.56
N PHE A 170 -58.18 -39.60 -7.89
CA PHE A 170 -57.33 -40.28 -6.91
C PHE A 170 -55.95 -39.62 -6.82
N PRO A 171 -55.33 -39.58 -5.62
CA PRO A 171 -54.03 -38.97 -5.44
C PRO A 171 -52.95 -39.78 -6.16
N VAL A 172 -52.03 -39.08 -6.81
CA VAL A 172 -50.93 -39.69 -7.56
C VAL A 172 -49.60 -38.94 -7.38
N SER A 173 -48.51 -39.65 -7.59
CA SER A 173 -47.17 -39.11 -7.80
C SER A 173 -46.64 -39.47 -9.18
N VAL A 174 -45.91 -38.56 -9.81
CA VAL A 174 -45.24 -38.81 -11.09
C VAL A 174 -43.77 -39.09 -10.80
N LEU A 175 -43.29 -40.27 -11.17
CA LEU A 175 -41.88 -40.65 -11.06
C LEU A 175 -41.16 -40.50 -12.40
N ALA A 176 -39.86 -40.21 -12.35
CA ALA A 176 -39.02 -40.20 -13.54
C ALA A 176 -38.60 -41.64 -13.91
N GLY A 177 -39.10 -42.16 -15.04
CA GLY A 177 -38.61 -43.38 -15.68
C GLY A 177 -39.69 -44.41 -16.05
N GLY A 178 -39.56 -45.00 -17.23
CA GLY A 178 -40.44 -46.07 -17.74
C GLY A 178 -41.74 -45.58 -18.40
N GLU A 179 -42.62 -46.51 -18.77
CA GLU A 179 -43.93 -46.19 -19.39
C GLU A 179 -45.03 -45.91 -18.35
N TYR A 180 -44.92 -46.54 -17.16
CA TYR A 180 -45.87 -46.41 -16.04
C TYR A 180 -45.34 -45.41 -14.99
N VAL A 181 -45.32 -44.13 -15.38
CA VAL A 181 -44.74 -43.06 -14.56
C VAL A 181 -45.69 -42.52 -13.49
N VAL A 182 -46.99 -42.81 -13.58
CA VAL A 182 -47.98 -42.32 -12.62
C VAL A 182 -48.22 -43.40 -11.57
N GLN A 183 -47.89 -43.15 -10.32
CA GLN A 183 -48.12 -44.06 -9.20
C GLN A 183 -49.23 -43.56 -8.29
N GLY A 184 -50.11 -44.46 -7.85
CA GLY A 184 -51.27 -44.16 -7.02
C GLY A 184 -52.56 -44.75 -7.59
N GLY A 185 -53.67 -44.48 -6.92
CA GLY A 185 -55.00 -44.93 -7.33
C GLY A 185 -55.27 -46.45 -7.22
N PRO A 186 -56.44 -46.91 -7.69
CA PRO A 186 -56.92 -48.28 -7.51
C PRO A 186 -56.03 -49.37 -8.12
N GLY A 187 -55.38 -49.08 -9.24
CA GLY A 187 -54.50 -49.98 -9.99
C GLY A 187 -53.02 -49.83 -9.64
N GLY A 188 -52.68 -48.92 -8.73
CA GLY A 188 -51.33 -48.66 -8.22
C GLY A 188 -50.39 -47.94 -9.19
N GLN A 189 -50.45 -48.22 -10.50
CA GLN A 189 -49.60 -47.60 -11.51
C GLN A 189 -50.30 -47.45 -12.87
N TYR A 190 -50.07 -46.32 -13.53
CA TYR A 190 -50.69 -45.94 -14.79
C TYR A 190 -49.70 -45.25 -15.73
N ARG A 191 -50.01 -45.24 -17.02
CA ARG A 191 -49.27 -44.50 -18.05
C ARG A 191 -49.89 -43.10 -18.22
N LEU A 192 -49.11 -42.09 -18.59
CA LEU A 192 -49.64 -40.74 -18.87
C LEU A 192 -50.72 -40.72 -19.97
N LYS A 193 -50.67 -41.66 -20.91
CA LYS A 193 -51.68 -41.78 -21.97
C LYS A 193 -53.05 -42.22 -21.43
N ASP A 194 -53.09 -42.89 -20.29
CA ASP A 194 -54.27 -43.54 -19.71
C ASP A 194 -55.01 -42.67 -18.68
N VAL A 195 -54.40 -41.58 -18.21
CA VAL A 195 -54.95 -40.71 -17.13
C VAL A 195 -54.88 -39.23 -17.48
N TRP A 196 -55.76 -38.42 -16.87
CA TRP A 196 -55.69 -36.95 -16.88
C TRP A 196 -55.11 -36.52 -15.55
N LEU A 197 -54.14 -35.61 -15.56
CA LEU A 197 -53.55 -35.08 -14.33
C LEU A 197 -54.25 -33.78 -13.94
N TRP A 198 -54.42 -33.60 -12.64
CA TRP A 198 -55.08 -32.47 -12.03
C TRP A 198 -54.24 -31.97 -10.86
N ALA A 199 -54.01 -30.67 -10.78
CA ALA A 199 -53.59 -30.01 -9.54
C ALA A 199 -54.85 -29.58 -8.79
N VAL A 200 -54.98 -30.01 -7.54
CA VAL A 200 -56.09 -29.64 -6.65
C VAL A 200 -55.53 -28.78 -5.53
N ASP A 201 -56.17 -27.64 -5.27
CA ASP A 201 -55.80 -26.77 -4.17
C ASP A 201 -56.04 -27.46 -2.82
N ALA A 202 -55.12 -27.32 -1.87
CA ALA A 202 -55.22 -27.94 -0.56
C ALA A 202 -56.35 -27.34 0.29
N GLU A 203 -56.73 -26.09 0.01
CA GLU A 203 -57.75 -25.36 0.75
C GLU A 203 -59.15 -25.46 0.12
N ASP A 204 -59.25 -25.69 -1.20
CA ASP A 204 -60.53 -25.76 -1.93
C ASP A 204 -60.51 -26.88 -3.00
N PRO A 205 -61.07 -28.07 -2.69
CA PRO A 205 -61.05 -29.21 -3.62
C PRO A 205 -61.91 -29.00 -4.87
N ALA A 206 -62.75 -27.97 -4.93
CA ALA A 206 -63.50 -27.61 -6.13
C ALA A 206 -62.63 -26.85 -7.15
N LYS A 207 -61.55 -26.20 -6.70
CA LYS A 207 -60.57 -25.55 -7.57
C LYS A 207 -59.52 -26.56 -8.02
N ARG A 208 -59.71 -27.07 -9.23
CA ARG A 208 -58.77 -27.97 -9.89
C ARG A 208 -58.36 -27.47 -11.26
N VAL A 209 -57.06 -27.56 -11.55
CA VAL A 209 -56.48 -27.19 -12.85
C VAL A 209 -55.99 -28.45 -13.53
N ARG A 210 -56.39 -28.65 -14.79
CA ARG A 210 -55.91 -29.78 -15.58
C ARG A 210 -54.49 -29.54 -16.07
N LEU A 211 -53.62 -30.51 -15.85
CA LEU A 211 -52.23 -30.53 -16.27
C LEU A 211 -52.05 -31.48 -17.47
N GLY A 212 -52.58 -31.09 -18.65
CA GLY A 212 -52.41 -31.82 -19.92
C GLY A 212 -53.36 -32.97 -20.18
#